data_AF-K2CP37-F1
#
_entry.id   AF-K2CP37-F1
#
_cell.length_a   1.000
_cell.length_b   1.000
_cell.length_c   1.000
_cell.angle_alpha   90.00
_cell.angle_beta   90.00
_cell.angle_gamma   90.00
#
_symmetry.space_group_name_H-M   'P 1'
#
loop_
_entity.id
_entity.type
_entity.pdbx_description
1 polymer ?
#
loop_
_entity_poly.entity_id
_entity_poly.type
_entity_poly.pdbx_seq_one_letter_code
_entity_poly.pdbx_strand_id
1 'polypeptide(L)'
;MSDTTSVFLKDLNEDQVAAVSHYLGPALVVAGPGSGKTRVLTHRVAFLIEEKKVPENNILCVTFTNKAADEIKARVKSILGVENILPWSGTFHSICAKILRKDGRDIGIPVSYVIYDTDDQSAVIRDIEKDFGIDTKRFHPRA
;
A
#
# COMPACT_ATOMS: atom_id res chain seq x y z
N MET A 1 -0.82 35.00 13.69
CA MET A 1 -2.15 34.51 14.08
C MET A 1 -2.97 34.32 12.81
N SER A 2 -2.93 33.12 12.21
CA SER A 2 -3.91 32.72 11.20
C SER A 2 -4.72 31.59 11.80
N ASP A 3 -5.87 31.95 12.33
CA ASP A 3 -6.85 31.05 12.93
C ASP A 3 -7.60 30.33 11.80
N THR A 4 -6.86 29.52 11.05
CA THR A 4 -7.37 28.69 9.98
C THR A 4 -7.09 27.26 10.39
N THR A 5 -8.01 26.68 11.17
CA THR A 5 -8.05 25.24 11.34
C THR A 5 -7.94 24.64 9.94
N SER A 6 -6.80 23.98 9.67
CA SER A 6 -6.47 23.45 8.35
C SER A 6 -7.69 22.78 7.75
N VAL A 7 -8.00 23.04 6.48
CA VAL A 7 -9.21 22.50 5.82
C VAL A 7 -9.26 20.97 5.96
N PHE A 8 -8.10 20.32 6.07
CA PHE A 8 -7.96 18.87 6.29
C PHE A 8 -8.34 18.40 7.70
N LEU A 9 -8.46 19.29 8.68
CA LEU A 9 -8.86 18.98 10.05
C LEU A 9 -10.34 19.28 10.32
N LYS A 10 -11.05 19.91 9.36
CA LYS A 10 -12.47 20.19 9.51
C LYS A 10 -13.28 18.89 9.56
N ASP A 11 -14.30 18.89 10.41
CA ASP A 11 -15.24 17.78 10.62
C ASP A 11 -14.60 16.46 11.11
N LEU A 12 -13.45 16.56 11.78
CA LEU A 12 -12.79 15.47 12.49
C LEU A 12 -13.01 15.63 14.00
N ASN A 13 -13.17 14.53 14.72
CA ASN A 13 -13.15 14.55 16.18
C ASN A 13 -11.71 14.69 16.72
N GLU A 14 -11.56 14.90 18.03
CA GLU A 14 -10.25 15.14 18.65
C GLU A 14 -9.23 14.03 18.39
N ASP A 15 -9.64 12.75 18.50
CA ASP A 15 -8.77 11.60 18.21
C ASP A 15 -8.32 11.55 16.75
N GLN A 16 -9.24 11.85 15.83
CA GLN A 16 -8.95 11.90 14.39
C GLN A 16 -8.03 13.09 14.07
N VAL A 17 -8.23 14.25 14.68
CA VAL A 17 -7.33 15.40 14.56
C VAL A 17 -5.94 15.05 15.05
N ALA A 18 -5.81 14.39 16.21
CA ALA A 18 -4.53 13.92 16.73
C ALA A 18 -3.84 12.94 15.75
N ALA A 19 -4.59 11.97 15.22
CA ALA A 19 -4.08 11.00 14.26
C ALA A 19 -3.67 11.63 12.91
N VAL A 20 -4.40 12.63 12.42
CA VAL A 20 -4.11 13.34 11.16
C VAL A 20 -2.91 14.28 11.32
N SER A 21 -2.86 15.04 12.43
CA SER A 21 -1.86 16.08 12.66
C SER A 21 -0.50 15.56 13.14
N HIS A 22 -0.43 14.30 13.61
CA HIS A 22 0.81 13.67 14.04
C HIS A 22 1.87 13.69 12.92
N TYR A 23 3.00 14.38 13.12
CA TYR A 23 3.99 14.55 12.06
C TYR A 23 5.20 13.60 12.17
N LEU A 24 5.85 13.55 13.34
CA LEU A 24 7.12 12.86 13.52
C LEU A 24 6.99 11.72 14.53
N GLY A 25 7.73 10.65 14.28
CA GLY A 25 7.79 9.48 15.16
C GLY A 25 6.81 8.36 14.78
N PRO A 26 6.89 7.23 15.49
CA PRO A 26 5.95 6.13 15.32
C PRO A 26 4.59 6.45 15.95
N ALA A 27 3.51 6.05 15.29
CA ALA A 27 2.14 6.16 15.79
C ALA A 27 1.35 4.87 15.52
N LEU A 28 0.56 4.44 16.49
CA LEU A 28 -0.43 3.37 16.35
C LEU A 28 -1.82 3.95 16.54
N VAL A 29 -2.66 3.85 15.51
CA VAL A 29 -4.06 4.31 15.56
C VAL A 29 -4.97 3.09 15.61
N VAL A 30 -5.53 2.82 16.80
CA VAL A 30 -6.47 1.71 17.00
C VAL A 30 -7.88 2.20 16.67
N ALA A 31 -8.57 1.50 15.78
CA ALA A 31 -9.80 2.04 15.19
C ALA A 31 -10.84 0.94 14.89
N GLY A 32 -11.98 1.02 15.58
CA GLY A 32 -13.11 0.10 15.42
C GLY A 32 -13.82 0.21 14.07
N PRO A 33 -14.73 -0.71 13.73
CA PRO A 33 -15.61 -0.58 12.57
C PRO A 33 -16.34 0.78 12.56
N GLY A 34 -16.48 1.41 11.40
CA GLY A 34 -17.18 2.69 11.28
C GLY A 34 -16.46 3.94 11.82
N SER A 35 -15.30 3.82 12.46
CA SER A 35 -14.61 4.96 13.10
C SER A 35 -13.89 5.93 12.15
N GLY A 36 -14.05 5.76 10.83
CA GLY A 36 -13.44 6.64 9.84
C GLY A 36 -11.96 6.36 9.53
N LYS A 37 -11.45 5.15 9.74
CA LYS A 37 -10.06 4.74 9.42
C LYS A 37 -9.51 5.30 8.10
N THR A 38 -10.24 5.04 7.02
CA THR A 38 -9.85 5.49 5.67
C THR A 38 -9.85 7.01 5.56
N ARG A 39 -10.80 7.68 6.22
CA ARG A 39 -10.86 9.15 6.29
C ARG A 39 -9.64 9.71 7.00
N VAL A 40 -9.27 9.17 8.16
CA VAL A 40 -8.07 9.56 8.90
C VAL A 40 -6.82 9.38 8.04
N LEU A 41 -6.64 8.22 7.40
CA LEU A 41 -5.47 7.95 6.55
C LEU A 41 -5.37 8.95 5.38
N THR A 42 -6.47 9.21 4.68
CA THR A 42 -6.47 10.09 3.51
C THR A 42 -6.28 11.56 3.87
N HIS A 43 -6.90 12.03 4.95
CA HIS A 43 -6.67 13.37 5.50
C HIS A 43 -5.24 13.53 6.03
N ARG A 44 -4.67 12.49 6.67
CA ARG A 44 -3.27 12.50 7.12
C ARG A 44 -2.31 12.69 5.97
N VAL A 45 -2.50 11.97 4.87
CA VAL A 45 -1.64 12.12 3.67
C VAL A 45 -1.75 13.54 3.11
N ALA A 46 -2.97 14.07 2.95
CA ALA A 46 -3.18 15.44 2.49
C ALA A 46 -2.52 16.48 3.42
N PHE A 47 -2.67 16.31 4.73
CA PHE A 47 -2.04 17.16 5.74
C PHE A 47 -0.51 17.13 5.65
N LEU A 48 0.11 15.96 5.45
CA LEU A 48 1.56 15.85 5.29
C LEU A 48 2.06 16.60 4.04
N ILE A 49 1.32 16.52 2.94
CA ILE A 49 1.68 17.20 1.68
C ILE A 49 1.49 18.72 1.81
N GLU A 50 0.30 19.17 2.23
CA GLU A 50 -0.05 20.59 2.18
C GLU A 50 0.43 21.38 3.38
N GLU A 51 0.30 20.85 4.60
CA GLU A 51 0.65 21.59 5.82
C GLU A 51 2.11 21.38 6.21
N LYS A 52 2.62 20.15 6.02
CA LYS A 52 4.02 19.81 6.35
C LYS A 52 4.96 19.88 5.16
N LYS A 53 4.47 20.15 3.95
CA LYS A 53 5.26 20.29 2.72
C LYS A 53 6.15 19.06 2.46
N VAL A 54 5.67 17.87 2.84
CA VAL A 54 6.35 16.61 2.54
C VAL A 54 6.17 16.30 1.06
N PRO A 55 7.27 16.08 0.30
CA PRO A 55 7.16 15.66 -1.09
C PRO A 55 6.38 14.35 -1.19
N GLU A 56 5.47 14.29 -2.15
CA GLU A 56 4.62 13.12 -2.44
C GLU A 56 5.40 11.81 -2.59
N ASN A 57 6.58 11.89 -3.24
CA ASN A 57 7.50 10.77 -3.43
C ASN A 57 8.06 10.20 -2.12
N ASN A 58 7.96 10.93 -1.01
CA ASN A 58 8.45 10.52 0.31
C ASN A 58 7.34 9.91 1.18
N ILE A 59 6.13 9.73 0.65
CA ILE A 59 4.99 9.15 1.36
C ILE A 59 4.70 7.76 0.79
N LEU A 60 4.78 6.74 1.64
CA LEU A 60 4.41 5.36 1.34
C LEU A 60 3.06 5.02 1.99
N CYS A 61 2.11 4.54 1.19
CA CYS A 61 0.82 4.03 1.65
C CYS A 61 0.63 2.59 1.21
N VAL A 62 0.56 1.66 2.16
CA VAL A 62 0.44 0.22 1.90
C VAL A 62 -0.87 -0.32 2.46
N THR A 63 -1.54 -1.19 1.70
CA THR A 63 -2.74 -1.90 2.11
C THR A 63 -2.72 -3.36 1.65
N PHE A 64 -3.75 -4.13 2.00
CA PHE A 64 -3.88 -5.54 1.62
C PHE A 64 -4.59 -5.76 0.28
N THR A 65 -5.47 -4.85 -0.14
CA THR A 65 -6.29 -5.04 -1.35
C THR A 65 -6.10 -3.90 -2.34
N ASN A 66 -6.16 -4.21 -3.64
CA ASN A 66 -6.11 -3.19 -4.70
C ASN A 66 -7.25 -2.17 -4.54
N LYS A 67 -8.47 -2.66 -4.25
CA LYS A 67 -9.64 -1.80 -4.00
C LYS A 67 -9.38 -0.73 -2.93
N ALA A 68 -8.77 -1.10 -1.81
CA ALA A 68 -8.44 -0.14 -0.75
C ALA A 68 -7.34 0.84 -1.19
N ALA A 69 -6.36 0.38 -1.98
CA ALA A 69 -5.28 1.23 -2.48
C ALA A 69 -5.84 2.30 -3.44
N ASP A 70 -6.72 1.87 -4.35
CA ASP A 70 -7.39 2.73 -5.32
C ASP A 70 -8.33 3.71 -4.64
N GLU A 71 -9.08 3.27 -3.61
CA GLU A 71 -9.92 4.15 -2.80
C GLU A 71 -9.09 5.23 -2.08
N ILE A 72 -7.96 4.88 -1.47
CA ILE A 72 -7.07 5.84 -0.81
C ILE A 72 -6.55 6.86 -1.82
N LYS A 73 -6.07 6.42 -3.00
CA LYS A 73 -5.60 7.31 -4.06
C LYS A 73 -6.69 8.27 -4.53
N ALA A 74 -7.88 7.75 -4.81
CA ALA A 74 -9.01 8.55 -5.28
C ALA A 74 -9.43 9.61 -4.25
N ARG A 75 -9.48 9.25 -2.97
CA ARG A 75 -9.81 10.18 -1.88
C ARG A 75 -8.75 11.27 -1.70
N VAL A 76 -7.46 10.90 -1.68
CA VAL A 76 -6.38 11.89 -1.56
C VAL A 76 -6.37 12.86 -2.75
N LYS A 77 -6.55 12.33 -3.97
CA LYS A 77 -6.74 13.13 -5.18
C LYS A 77 -7.91 14.11 -5.04
N SER A 78 -9.05 13.64 -4.55
CA SER A 78 -10.22 14.50 -4.32
C SER A 78 -9.98 15.59 -3.28
N ILE A 79 -9.20 15.31 -2.24
CA ILE A 79 -8.89 16.28 -1.17
C ILE A 79 -7.95 17.38 -1.67
N LEU A 80 -6.93 17.00 -2.45
CA LEU A 80 -5.89 17.92 -2.91
C LEU A 80 -6.21 18.60 -4.25
N GLY A 81 -7.18 18.08 -5.01
CA GLY A 81 -7.58 18.65 -6.29
C GLY A 81 -6.55 18.52 -7.40
N VAL A 82 -5.56 17.62 -7.25
CA VAL A 82 -4.49 17.42 -8.23
C VAL A 82 -4.40 15.96 -8.69
N GLU A 83 -3.92 15.75 -9.90
CA GLU A 83 -3.78 14.43 -10.49
C GLU A 83 -2.48 13.75 -10.03
N ASN A 84 -2.53 12.42 -9.82
CA ASN A 84 -1.36 11.55 -9.72
C ASN A 84 -0.37 11.80 -8.55
N ILE A 85 -0.91 11.94 -7.34
CA ILE A 85 -0.22 12.45 -6.15
C ILE A 85 0.55 11.38 -5.35
N LEU A 86 0.27 10.08 -5.55
CA LEU A 86 0.78 9.02 -4.66
C LEU A 86 1.45 7.89 -5.44
N PRO A 87 2.69 8.12 -5.92
CA PRO A 87 3.42 7.11 -6.67
C PRO A 87 3.74 5.88 -5.84
N TRP A 88 3.86 6.01 -4.52
CA TRP A 88 4.08 4.90 -3.58
C TRP A 88 2.83 4.56 -2.77
N SER A 89 1.68 4.47 -3.44
CA SER A 89 0.46 3.91 -2.87
C SER A 89 0.07 2.61 -3.57
N GLY A 90 -0.16 1.54 -2.81
CA GLY A 90 -0.40 0.22 -3.37
C GLY A 90 -0.62 -0.88 -2.34
N THR A 91 -0.65 -2.12 -2.80
CA THR A 91 -0.61 -3.29 -1.94
C THR A 91 0.83 -3.64 -1.60
N PHE A 92 1.06 -4.48 -0.60
CA PHE A 92 2.39 -5.05 -0.33
C PHE A 92 3.02 -5.62 -1.61
N HIS A 93 2.26 -6.43 -2.36
CA HIS A 93 2.73 -7.02 -3.61
C HIS A 93 3.07 -5.98 -4.67
N SER A 94 2.22 -4.97 -4.90
CA SER A 94 2.49 -3.99 -5.96
C SER A 94 3.67 -3.08 -5.62
N ILE A 95 3.86 -2.75 -4.34
CA ILE A 95 5.02 -1.98 -3.87
C ILE A 95 6.30 -2.81 -4.03
N CYS A 96 6.33 -4.07 -3.56
CA CYS A 96 7.49 -4.94 -3.73
C CYS A 96 7.83 -5.16 -5.21
N ALA A 97 6.83 -5.40 -6.05
CA ALA A 97 7.03 -5.53 -7.49
C ALA A 97 7.62 -4.26 -8.11
N LYS A 98 7.14 -3.08 -7.70
CA LYS A 98 7.68 -1.80 -8.17
C LYS A 98 9.14 -1.60 -7.76
N ILE A 99 9.51 -1.96 -6.54
CA ILE A 99 10.91 -1.93 -6.06
C ILE A 99 11.77 -2.86 -6.92
N LEU A 100 11.36 -4.11 -7.11
CA LEU A 100 12.11 -5.09 -7.90
C LEU A 100 12.24 -4.69 -9.38
N ARG A 101 11.21 -4.08 -9.98
CA ARG A 101 11.29 -3.57 -11.35
C ARG A 101 12.27 -2.40 -11.48
N LYS A 102 12.43 -1.61 -10.43
CA LYS A 102 13.33 -0.45 -10.41
C LYS A 102 14.78 -0.86 -10.16
N ASP A 103 15.00 -1.64 -9.09
CA ASP A 103 16.33 -1.85 -8.50
C ASP A 103 16.74 -3.34 -8.44
N GLY A 104 15.88 -4.27 -8.88
CA GLY A 104 16.13 -5.72 -8.77
C GLY A 104 17.33 -6.25 -9.58
N ARG A 105 17.82 -5.49 -10.56
CA ARG A 105 18.99 -5.87 -11.37
C ARG A 105 20.25 -6.05 -10.52
N ASP A 106 20.38 -5.29 -9.43
CA ASP A 106 21.54 -5.35 -8.54
C ASP A 106 21.65 -6.68 -7.80
N ILE A 107 20.55 -7.45 -7.75
CA ILE A 107 20.50 -8.81 -7.18
C ILE A 107 20.20 -9.88 -8.24
N GLY A 108 20.42 -9.55 -9.53
CA GLY A 108 20.25 -10.50 -10.63
C GLY A 108 18.80 -10.74 -11.06
N ILE A 109 17.83 -9.96 -10.58
CA ILE A 109 16.43 -10.06 -11.01
C ILE A 109 16.23 -9.17 -12.24
N PRO A 110 15.88 -9.74 -13.42
CA PRO A 110 15.67 -8.95 -14.63
C PRO A 110 14.39 -8.12 -14.52
N VAL A 111 14.39 -6.93 -15.13
CA VAL A 111 13.20 -6.06 -15.22
C VAL A 111 12.05 -6.71 -15.99
N SER A 112 12.27 -7.85 -16.67
CA SER A 112 11.27 -8.63 -17.40
C SER A 112 10.79 -9.89 -16.65
N TYR A 113 11.12 -10.06 -15.36
CA TYR A 113 10.65 -11.21 -14.57
C TYR A 113 9.12 -11.40 -14.66
N VAL A 114 8.64 -12.63 -14.57
CA VAL A 114 7.21 -12.96 -14.56
C VAL A 114 6.75 -13.24 -13.13
N ILE A 115 5.50 -12.91 -12.82
CA ILE A 115 4.88 -13.26 -11.54
C ILE A 115 4.00 -14.47 -11.84
N TYR A 116 4.37 -15.62 -11.28
CA TYR A 116 3.59 -16.83 -11.41
C TYR A 116 2.33 -16.76 -10.56
N ASP A 117 1.21 -17.06 -11.19
CA ASP A 117 -0.04 -17.30 -10.49
C ASP A 117 -0.05 -18.71 -9.86
N THR A 118 -1.18 -19.07 -9.25
CA THR A 118 -1.33 -20.37 -8.58
C THR A 118 -1.21 -21.56 -9.54
N ASP A 119 -1.64 -21.39 -10.79
CA ASP A 119 -1.62 -22.47 -11.78
C ASP A 119 -0.22 -22.66 -12.36
N ASP A 120 0.50 -21.57 -12.62
CA ASP A 120 1.93 -21.57 -12.96
C ASP A 120 2.75 -22.27 -11.87
N GLN A 121 2.54 -21.89 -10.60
CA GLN A 121 3.20 -22.53 -9.45
C GLN A 121 2.90 -24.03 -9.37
N SER A 122 1.63 -24.42 -9.57
CA SER A 122 1.21 -25.83 -9.57
C SER A 122 1.83 -26.61 -10.73
N ALA A 123 2.02 -25.98 -11.90
CA ALA A 123 2.69 -26.60 -13.05
C ALA A 123 4.17 -26.89 -12.73
N VAL A 124 4.90 -25.91 -12.21
CA VAL A 124 6.31 -26.07 -11.82
C VAL A 124 6.50 -27.20 -10.80
N ILE A 125 5.64 -27.26 -9.78
CA ILE A 125 5.71 -28.32 -8.76
C ILE A 125 5.52 -29.70 -9.40
N ARG A 126 4.55 -29.86 -10.30
CA ARG A 126 4.31 -31.14 -10.98
C ARG A 126 5.48 -31.57 -11.86
N ASP A 127 6.12 -30.63 -12.54
CA ASP A 127 7.30 -30.92 -13.36
C ASP A 127 8.46 -31.40 -12.48
N ILE A 128 8.68 -30.76 -11.32
CA ILE A 128 9.67 -31.20 -10.33
C ILE A 128 9.33 -32.60 -9.79
N GLU A 129 8.07 -32.86 -9.41
CA GLU A 129 7.65 -34.17 -8.91
C GLU A 129 7.94 -35.29 -9.93
N LYS A 130 7.68 -35.01 -11.22
CA LYS A 130 7.95 -35.95 -12.31
C LYS A 130 9.45 -36.19 -12.49
N ASP A 131 10.26 -35.15 -12.49
CA ASP A 131 11.72 -35.24 -12.69
C ASP A 131 12.41 -36.04 -11.58
N PHE A 132 11.89 -35.97 -10.35
CA PHE A 132 12.40 -36.73 -9.20
C PHE A 132 11.69 -38.07 -8.96
N GLY A 133 10.73 -38.46 -9.81
CA GLY A 133 9.99 -39.72 -9.68
C GLY A 133 9.13 -39.80 -8.41
N ILE A 134 8.66 -38.67 -7.91
CA ILE A 134 7.81 -38.58 -6.72
C ILE A 134 6.40 -39.08 -7.08
N ASP A 135 5.90 -40.04 -6.31
CA ASP A 135 4.51 -40.52 -6.46
C ASP A 135 3.53 -39.46 -5.96
N THR A 136 2.92 -38.74 -6.89
CA THR A 136 1.94 -37.67 -6.65
C THR A 136 0.61 -38.19 -6.07
N LYS A 137 0.39 -39.52 -6.03
CA LYS A 137 -0.72 -40.12 -5.28
C LYS A 137 -0.42 -40.21 -3.78
N ARG A 138 0.85 -40.20 -3.40
CA ARG A 138 1.30 -40.31 -2.00
C ARG A 138 1.53 -38.94 -1.35
N PHE A 139 1.84 -37.92 -2.15
CA PHE A 139 2.02 -36.54 -1.71
C PHE A 139 1.11 -35.63 -2.55
N HIS A 140 0.00 -35.18 -1.97
CA HIS A 140 -0.90 -34.27 -2.67
C HIS A 140 -0.30 -32.84 -2.64
N PRO A 141 -0.07 -32.18 -3.78
CA PRO A 141 0.55 -30.86 -3.86
C PRO A 141 -0.34 -29.70 -3.37
N ARG A 142 -1.48 -30.01 -2.74
CA ARG A 142 -2.38 -29.08 -2.05
C ARG A 142 -2.81 -29.71 -0.73
N ALA A 143 -1.97 -29.59 0.29
CA ALA A 143 -2.34 -29.81 1.68
C ALA A 143 -2.07 -28.52 2.47
#